data_AF-C4XX75-F1
#
_entry.id   AF-C4XX75-F1
#
_cell.length_a   1.000
_cell.length_b   1.000
_cell.length_c   1.000
_cell.angle_alpha   90.00
_cell.angle_beta   90.00
_cell.angle_gamma   90.00
#
_symmetry.space_group_name_H-M   'P 1'
#
loop_
_entity.id
_entity.type
_entity.pdbx_description
1 polymer ?
#
loop_
_entity_poly.entity_id
_entity_poly.type
_entity_poly.pdbx_seq_one_letter_code
_entity_poly.pdbx_strand_id
1 'polypeptide(L)'
;MPVSNISQERLAEINKQMLQAGAIGMLKGTLVGLVTGYFFNYRYNHGPNTKFFSRPYKIWYLVSCGIVGLSFSAETARMRITRDLAEEENIRRNQFFSEEIGGRK
;
A
#
# COMPACT_ATOMS: atom_id res chain seq x y z
N MET A 1 -19.45 -17.40 1.91
CA MET A 1 -20.26 -16.19 1.65
C MET A 1 -20.16 -15.91 0.17
N PRO A 2 -21.27 -15.83 -0.60
CA PRO A 2 -21.15 -15.60 -2.03
C PRO A 2 -20.64 -14.17 -2.24
N VAL A 3 -19.46 -14.07 -2.85
CA VAL A 3 -18.88 -12.83 -3.36
C VAL A 3 -19.86 -12.30 -4.41
N SER A 4 -20.79 -11.45 -3.99
CA SER A 4 -21.82 -10.92 -4.87
C SER A 4 -21.15 -10.03 -5.92
N ASN A 5 -20.98 -10.57 -7.13
CA ASN A 5 -20.68 -9.91 -8.40
C ASN A 5 -20.02 -8.52 -8.26
N ILE A 6 -18.72 -8.49 -7.94
CA ILE A 6 -17.94 -7.26 -8.15
C ILE A 6 -17.95 -7.04 -9.67
N SER A 7 -18.51 -5.91 -10.12
CA SER A 7 -18.53 -5.58 -11.54
C SER A 7 -17.10 -5.51 -12.07
N GLN A 8 -16.89 -5.89 -13.33
CA GLN A 8 -15.54 -5.81 -13.92
C GLN A 8 -14.98 -4.39 -13.87
N GLU A 9 -15.84 -3.38 -13.95
CA GLU A 9 -15.49 -1.97 -13.77
C GLU A 9 -14.96 -1.67 -12.36
N ARG A 10 -15.60 -2.19 -11.31
CA ARG A 10 -15.11 -2.05 -9.92
C ARG A 10 -13.77 -2.74 -9.71
N LEU A 11 -13.56 -3.91 -10.30
CA LEU A 11 -12.25 -4.60 -10.24
C LEU A 11 -11.15 -3.79 -10.94
N ALA A 12 -11.46 -3.17 -12.08
CA ALA A 12 -10.53 -2.31 -12.79
C ALA A 12 -10.17 -1.06 -11.97
N GLU A 13 -11.16 -0.46 -11.30
CA GLU A 13 -10.95 0.70 -10.45
C GLU A 13 -10.11 0.36 -9.20
N ILE A 14 -10.41 -0.76 -8.53
CA ILE A 14 -9.60 -1.28 -7.42
C ILE A 14 -8.16 -1.54 -7.86
N ASN A 15 -7.95 -2.18 -9.01
CA ASN A 15 -6.62 -2.42 -9.55
C ASN A 15 -5.88 -1.11 -9.83
N LYS A 16 -6.54 -0.10 -10.42
CA LYS A 16 -5.93 1.21 -10.67
C LYS A 16 -5.51 1.89 -9.37
N GLN A 17 -6.36 1.85 -8.35
CA GLN A 17 -6.06 2.41 -7.03
C GLN A 17 -4.90 1.66 -6.35
N MET A 18 -4.87 0.33 -6.43
CA MET A 18 -3.75 -0.48 -5.90
C MET A 18 -2.45 -0.19 -6.62
N LEU A 19 -2.47 -0.02 -7.94
CA LEU A 19 -1.28 0.28 -8.74
C LEU A 19 -0.75 1.69 -8.43
N GLN A 20 -1.65 2.67 -8.32
CA GLN A 20 -1.28 4.03 -7.89
C GLN A 20 -0.72 4.04 -6.47
N ALA A 21 -1.35 3.33 -5.53
CA ALA A 21 -0.86 3.19 -4.18
C ALA A 21 0.52 2.50 -4.15
N GLY A 22 0.71 1.43 -4.94
CA GLY A 22 1.99 0.75 -5.09
C GLY A 22 3.10 1.67 -5.60
N ALA A 23 2.81 2.49 -6.62
CA ALA A 23 3.74 3.47 -7.16
C ALA A 23 4.12 4.54 -6.12
N ILE A 24 3.14 5.06 -5.37
CA ILE A 24 3.38 6.00 -4.26
C ILE A 24 4.22 5.34 -3.15
N GLY A 25 3.92 4.08 -2.83
CA GLY A 25 4.66 3.27 -1.85
C GLY A 25 6.12 3.08 -2.24
N MET A 26 6.36 2.74 -3.51
CA MET A 26 7.70 2.60 -4.06
C MET A 26 8.48 3.93 -3.96
N LEU A 27 7.87 5.06 -4.33
CA LEU A 27 8.50 6.39 -4.22
C LEU A 27 8.84 6.77 -2.77
N LYS A 28 7.95 6.45 -1.82
CA LYS A 28 8.22 6.67 -0.39
C LYS A 28 9.35 5.76 0.10
N GLY A 29 9.33 4.49 -0.30
CA GLY A 29 10.36 3.52 0.04
C GLY A 29 11.74 3.90 -0.51
N THR A 30 11.81 4.39 -1.76
CA THR A 30 13.08 4.88 -2.33
C THR A 30 13.56 6.15 -1.66
N LEU A 31 12.68 7.09 -1.30
CA LEU A 31 13.04 8.26 -0.49
C LEU A 31 13.66 7.85 0.85
N VAL A 32 13.03 6.94 1.57
CA VAL A 32 13.55 6.41 2.84
C VAL A 32 14.90 5.72 2.62
N GLY A 33 15.02 4.90 1.56
CA GLY A 33 16.26 4.22 1.19
C GLY A 33 17.40 5.19 0.86
N LEU A 34 17.11 6.32 0.21
CA LEU A 34 18.09 7.36 -0.10
C LEU A 34 18.56 8.09 1.15
N VAL A 35 17.64 8.52 2.02
CA VAL A 35 17.98 9.24 3.25
C VAL A 35 18.77 8.35 4.21
N THR A 36 18.28 7.14 4.46
CA THR A 36 18.95 6.18 5.35
C THR A 36 20.24 5.64 4.74
N GLY A 37 20.26 5.38 3.43
CA GLY A 37 21.46 4.96 2.71
C GLY A 37 22.55 6.04 2.69
N TYR A 38 22.17 7.31 2.57
CA TYR A 38 23.11 8.43 2.70
C TYR A 38 23.68 8.53 4.11
N PHE A 39 22.83 8.41 5.14
CA PHE A 39 23.28 8.39 6.53
C PHE A 39 24.26 7.24 6.82
N PHE A 40 23.94 6.01 6.39
CA PHE A 40 24.84 4.87 6.56
C PHE A 40 26.13 5.03 5.77
N ASN A 41 26.06 5.56 4.56
CA ASN A 41 27.25 5.87 3.77
C ASN A 41 28.16 6.88 4.48
N TYR A 42 27.59 7.94 5.06
CA TYR A 42 28.35 8.94 5.83
C TYR A 42 29.00 8.31 7.07
N ARG A 43 28.22 7.56 7.86
CA ARG A 43 28.68 6.94 9.11
C ARG A 43 29.76 5.89 8.90
N TYR A 44 29.64 5.03 7.88
CA TYR A 44 30.50 3.84 7.74
C TYR A 44 31.65 3.98 6.73
N ASN A 45 31.62 4.97 5.81
CA ASN A 45 32.72 5.20 4.86
C ASN A 45 33.65 6.36 5.22
N HIS A 46 33.47 7.05 6.37
CA HIS A 46 34.41 8.07 6.86
C HIS A 46 35.52 7.51 7.77
N GLY A 47 35.51 6.21 8.08
CA GLY A 47 36.55 5.55 8.85
C GLY A 47 37.70 5.03 7.98
N PRO A 48 38.93 4.92 8.54
CA PRO A 48 40.05 4.32 7.82
C PRO A 48 39.74 2.83 7.55
N ASN A 49 39.78 2.46 6.27
CA ASN A 49 39.75 1.08 5.77
C ASN A 49 38.39 0.32 5.81
N THR A 50 37.26 0.97 5.58
CA THR A 50 35.95 0.27 5.53
C THR A 50 35.20 0.53 4.22
N LYS A 51 35.33 -0.38 3.23
CA LYS A 51 34.40 -0.46 2.08
C LYS A 51 33.14 -1.27 2.43
N PHE A 52 32.58 -1.08 3.63
CA PHE A 52 31.45 -1.90 4.11
C PHE A 52 30.19 -1.67 3.25
N PHE A 53 30.02 -0.45 2.75
CA PHE A 53 28.91 -0.09 1.86
C PHE A 53 29.43 0.13 0.43
N SER A 54 29.82 -0.95 -0.25
CA SER A 54 30.27 -0.92 -1.65
C SER A 54 29.09 -0.66 -2.61
N ARG A 55 29.36 -0.14 -3.82
CA ARG A 55 28.35 0.24 -4.82
C ARG A 55 27.20 -0.79 -5.01
N PRO A 56 27.45 -2.10 -5.16
CA PRO A 56 26.37 -3.08 -5.30
C PRO A 56 25.48 -3.17 -4.05
N TYR A 57 26.04 -3.15 -2.84
CA TYR A 57 25.24 -3.19 -1.61
C TYR A 57 24.36 -1.96 -1.43
N LYS A 58 24.80 -0.78 -1.93
CA LYS A 58 23.97 0.43 -1.92
C LYS A 58 22.72 0.28 -2.79
N ILE A 59 22.90 -0.31 -3.98
CA ILE A 59 21.81 -0.54 -4.93
C ILE A 59 20.83 -1.56 -4.34
N TRP A 60 21.32 -2.69 -3.82
CA TRP A 60 20.48 -3.70 -3.18
C TRP A 60 19.73 -3.16 -1.96
N TYR A 61 20.36 -2.31 -1.16
CA TYR A 61 19.70 -1.65 -0.04
C TYR A 61 18.55 -0.73 -0.50
N LEU A 62 18.77 0.06 -1.55
CA LEU A 62 17.75 0.93 -2.13
C LEU A 62 16.59 0.13 -2.72
N VAL A 63 16.89 -0.93 -3.48
CA VAL A 63 15.88 -1.86 -4.01
C VAL A 63 15.06 -2.49 -2.89
N SER A 64 15.73 -2.94 -1.81
CA SER A 64 15.05 -3.53 -0.65
C SER A 64 14.09 -2.53 0.01
N CYS A 65 14.53 -1.28 0.21
CA CYS A 65 13.66 -0.23 0.75
C CYS A 65 12.47 0.08 -0.18
N GLY A 66 12.68 0.03 -1.50
CA GLY A 66 11.61 0.19 -2.50
C GLY A 66 10.55 -0.92 -2.42
N ILE A 67 10.98 -2.18 -2.29
CA ILE A 67 10.07 -3.33 -2.14
C ILE A 67 9.29 -3.21 -0.84
N VAL A 68 9.95 -2.87 0.28
CA VAL A 68 9.27 -2.66 1.58
C VAL A 68 8.22 -1.56 1.47
N GLY A 69 8.55 -0.43 0.84
CA GLY A 69 7.60 0.66 0.62
C GLY A 69 6.39 0.27 -0.23
N LEU A 70 6.61 -0.56 -1.26
CA LEU A 70 5.54 -1.11 -2.09
C LEU A 70 4.62 -2.04 -1.28
N SER A 71 5.18 -2.97 -0.50
CA SER A 71 4.43 -3.89 0.35
C SER A 71 3.56 -3.15 1.37
N PHE A 72 4.13 -2.18 2.11
CA PHE A 72 3.38 -1.39 3.09
C PHE A 72 2.22 -0.61 2.46
N SER A 73 2.45 -0.02 1.28
CA SER A 73 1.41 0.74 0.59
C SER A 73 0.32 -0.16 0.02
N ALA A 74 0.67 -1.32 -0.52
CA ALA A 74 -0.28 -2.32 -0.97
C ALA A 74 -1.15 -2.85 0.19
N GLU A 75 -0.55 -3.08 1.36
CA GLU A 75 -1.29 -3.53 2.55
C GLU A 75 -2.21 -2.43 3.08
N THR A 76 -1.75 -1.18 3.11
CA THR A 76 -2.58 -0.02 3.49
C THR A 76 -3.74 0.17 2.52
N ALA A 77 -3.51 0.02 1.21
CA ALA A 77 -4.55 0.12 0.20
C ALA A 77 -5.59 -1.00 0.36
N ARG A 78 -5.15 -2.24 0.59
CA ARG A 78 -6.06 -3.36 0.89
C ARG A 78 -6.94 -3.08 2.10
N MET A 79 -6.36 -2.62 3.21
CA MET A 79 -7.12 -2.27 4.41
C MET A 79 -8.20 -1.21 4.15
N ARG A 80 -7.88 -0.18 3.35
CA ARG A 80 -8.86 0.85 2.96
C ARG A 80 -9.98 0.28 2.11
N ILE A 81 -9.64 -0.48 1.07
CA ILE A 81 -10.64 -1.12 0.20
C ILE A 81 -11.55 -2.06 1.01
N THR A 82 -11.00 -2.87 1.92
CA THR A 82 -11.80 -3.75 2.78
C THR A 82 -12.73 -2.96 3.69
N ARG A 83 -12.26 -1.84 4.23
CA ARG A 83 -13.09 -0.95 5.06
C ARG A 83 -14.23 -0.33 4.25
N ASP A 84 -13.92 0.21 3.06
CA ASP A 84 -14.91 0.82 2.17
C ASP A 84 -16.00 -0.20 1.78
N LEU A 85 -15.62 -1.45 1.50
CA LEU A 85 -16.55 -2.54 1.21
C LEU A 85 -17.45 -2.88 2.41
N ALA A 86 -16.89 -2.91 3.62
CA ALA A 86 -17.66 -3.16 4.84
C ALA A 86 -18.64 -2.01 5.16
N GLU A 87 -18.23 -0.77 4.92
CA GLU A 87 -19.11 0.40 5.06
C GLU A 87 -20.23 0.37 4.01
N GLU A 88 -19.94 -0.01 2.76
CA GLU A 88 -20.95 -0.16 1.69
C GLU A 88 -21.97 -1.27 2.01
N GLU A 89 -21.53 -2.41 2.56
CA GLU A 89 -22.43 -3.47 3.01
C GLU A 89 -23.32 -3.01 4.17
N ASN A 90 -22.78 -2.27 5.15
CA ASN A 90 -23.56 -1.72 6.25
C ASN A 90 -24.59 -0.69 5.78
N ILE A 91 -24.24 0.18 4.83
CA ILE A 91 -25.19 1.13 4.23
C ILE A 91 -26.30 0.37 3.51
N ARG A 92 -25.95 -0.64 2.69
CA ARG A 92 -26.94 -1.46 1.99
C ARG A 92 -27.86 -2.20 2.97
N ARG A 93 -27.32 -2.79 4.04
CA ARG A 93 -28.13 -3.40 5.11
C ARG A 93 -29.07 -2.39 5.75
N ASN A 94 -28.59 -1.20 6.10
CA ASN A 94 -29.43 -0.15 6.68
C ASN A 94 -30.55 0.29 5.72
N GLN A 95 -30.26 0.42 4.43
CA GLN A 95 -31.26 0.73 3.40
C GLN A 95 -32.36 -0.34 3.35
N PHE A 96 -31.98 -1.63 3.28
CA PHE A 96 -32.93 -2.75 3.33
C PHE A 96 -33.78 -2.72 4.60
N PHE A 97 -33.18 -2.49 5.78
CA PHE A 97 -33.91 -2.38 7.03
C PHE A 97 -34.89 -1.20 7.03
N SER A 98 -34.50 -0.04 6.49
CA SER A 98 -35.41 1.11 6.36
C SER A 98 -36.54 0.86 5.35
N GLU A 99 -36.32 0.08 4.30
CA GLU A 99 -37.36 -0.31 3.34
C GLU A 99 -38.34 -1.32 3.94
N GLU A 100 -37.86 -2.31 4.70
CA GLU A 100 -38.72 -3.29 5.40
C GLU A 100 -39.53 -2.64 6.54
N ILE A 101 -38.96 -1.68 7.26
CA ILE A 101 -39.65 -0.96 8.34
C ILE A 101 -40.58 0.13 7.78
N GLY A 102 -40.22 0.77 6.67
CA GLY A 102 -41.04 1.78 6.00
C GLY A 102 -42.18 1.20 5.15
N GLY A 103 -42.08 -0.07 4.75
CA GLY A 103 -43.06 -0.76 3.90
C GLY A 103 -44.24 -1.43 4.62
N ARG A 104 -44.31 -1.38 5.96
CA ARG A 104 -45.51 -1.80 6.72
C ARG A 104 -46.43 -0.61 6.99
N LYS A 105 -47.19 -0.19 5.99
CA LYS A 105 -48.49 0.46 6.14
C LYS A 105 -49.43 -0.03 5.06
#